data_AF-A0A919HN14-F1
#
_entry.id   AF-A0A919HN14-F1
#
_cell.length_a   1.000
_cell.length_b   1.000
_cell.length_c   1.000
_cell.angle_alpha   90.00
_cell.angle_beta   90.00
_cell.angle_gamma   90.00
#
_symmetry.space_group_name_H-M   'P 1'
#
loop_
_entity.id
_entity.type
_entity.pdbx_description
1 polymer ?
#
loop_
_entity_poly.entity_id
_entity_poly.type
_entity_poly.pdbx_seq_one_letter_code
_entity_poly.pdbx_strand_id
1 'polypeptide(L)'
;MNAGLDPARIAHAARHPRDIAAYLELHIEQGPCPEQAGLALGVVEAINGARRLNCRFTGEAGHAGTVPMLHRKDALAARRNGWCRWKT
;
A
#
# COMPACT_ATOMS: atom_id res chain seq x y z
N MET A 1 -0.56 4.22 -27.48
CA MET A 1 0.22 3.07 -27.92
C MET A 1 -0.62 1.82 -27.72
N ASN A 2 -0.95 1.11 -28.79
CA ASN A 2 -1.58 -0.21 -28.70
C ASN A 2 -0.48 -1.23 -29.00
N ALA A 3 -0.14 -2.09 -28.04
CA ALA A 3 0.97 -3.04 -28.18
C ALA A 3 0.68 -4.19 -29.17
N GLY A 4 -0.47 -4.16 -29.87
CA GLY A 4 -0.88 -5.20 -30.82
C GLY A 4 -1.29 -6.52 -30.15
N LEU A 5 -1.47 -6.51 -28.83
CA LEU A 5 -1.86 -7.67 -28.04
C LEU A 5 -3.29 -7.50 -27.56
N ASP A 6 -4.02 -8.61 -27.54
CA ASP A 6 -5.40 -8.68 -27.03
C ASP A 6 -5.38 -9.10 -25.55
N PRO A 7 -5.79 -8.22 -24.60
CA PRO A 7 -5.84 -8.53 -23.18
C PRO A 7 -6.72 -9.74 -22.84
N ALA A 8 -7.76 -10.02 -23.64
CA ALA A 8 -8.63 -11.17 -23.41
C ALA A 8 -7.90 -12.51 -23.57
N ARG A 9 -6.74 -12.52 -24.25
CA ARG A 9 -5.93 -13.72 -24.50
C ARG A 9 -4.84 -13.97 -23.45
N ILE A 10 -4.80 -13.20 -22.36
CA ILE A 10 -3.76 -13.33 -21.31
C ILE A 10 -3.65 -14.75 -20.74
N ALA A 11 -4.76 -15.47 -20.66
CA ALA A 11 -4.79 -16.85 -20.17
C ALA A 11 -3.90 -17.80 -21.00
N HIS A 12 -3.70 -17.53 -22.29
CA HIS A 12 -2.82 -18.34 -23.15
C HIS A 12 -1.32 -18.16 -22.84
N ALA A 13 -0.95 -17.10 -22.12
CA ALA A 13 0.43 -16.88 -21.69
C ALA A 13 0.80 -17.72 -20.45
N ALA A 14 -0.18 -18.38 -19.81
CA ALA A 14 0.06 -19.22 -18.65
C ALA A 14 1.08 -20.34 -18.97
N ARG A 15 1.91 -20.66 -17.98
CA ARG A 15 2.88 -21.76 -18.04
C ARG A 15 2.50 -22.79 -16.99
N HIS A 16 2.74 -24.06 -17.28
CA HIS A 16 2.46 -25.10 -16.31
C HIS A 16 3.48 -25.02 -15.17
N PRO A 17 3.09 -25.11 -13.89
CA PRO A 17 4.02 -24.94 -12.77
C PRO A 17 5.22 -25.90 -12.79
N ARG A 18 5.05 -27.09 -13.37
CA ARG A 18 6.15 -28.08 -13.52
C ARG A 18 7.21 -27.67 -14.55
N ASP A 19 6.92 -26.70 -15.41
CA ASP A 19 7.85 -26.25 -16.45
C ASP A 19 8.85 -25.22 -15.91
N ILE A 20 8.64 -24.71 -14.69
CA ILE A 20 9.45 -23.65 -14.07
C ILE A 20 10.12 -24.20 -12.81
N ALA A 21 11.45 -24.33 -12.85
CA ALA A 21 12.23 -24.78 -11.70
C ALA A 21 12.41 -23.68 -10.62
N ALA A 22 12.57 -22.42 -11.04
CA ALA A 22 12.75 -21.26 -10.15
C ALA A 22 12.42 -19.94 -10.87
N TYR A 23 12.22 -18.87 -10.09
CA TYR A 23 12.03 -17.51 -10.55
C TYR A 23 13.02 -16.58 -9.84
N LEU A 24 13.70 -15.72 -10.60
CA LEU A 24 14.62 -14.70 -10.09
C LEU A 24 14.23 -13.36 -10.71
N GLU A 25 14.08 -12.35 -9.86
CA GLU A 25 13.75 -10.99 -10.27
C GLU A 25 14.81 -10.02 -9.77
N LEU A 26 15.37 -9.25 -10.69
CA LEU A 26 16.24 -8.13 -10.35
C LEU A 26 15.37 -6.89 -10.19
N HIS A 27 15.49 -6.23 -9.05
CA HIS A 27 14.75 -5.01 -8.76
C HIS A 27 15.64 -4.03 -8.00
N ILE A 28 15.43 -2.73 -8.20
CA ILE A 28 16.04 -1.69 -7.37
C ILE A 28 15.38 -1.72 -5.98
N GLU A 29 16.12 -1.40 -4.91
CA GLU A 29 15.59 -1.54 -3.54
C GLU A 29 14.51 -0.49 -3.18
N GLN A 30 14.45 0.63 -3.90
CA GLN A 30 13.46 1.71 -3.72
C GLN A 30 13.50 2.39 -2.33
N GLY A 31 14.56 2.19 -1.56
CA GLY A 31 14.87 2.85 -0.30
C GLY A 31 16.34 3.24 -0.22
N PRO A 32 16.85 3.58 0.97
CA PRO A 32 18.24 3.96 1.16
C PRO A 32 19.13 2.84 1.70
N CYS A 33 18.60 1.63 1.96
CA CYS A 33 19.27 0.65 2.82
C CYS A 33 20.62 0.15 2.25
N PRO A 34 20.71 -0.32 0.99
CA PRO A 34 21.98 -0.76 0.42
C PRO A 34 23.00 0.37 0.27
N GLU A 35 22.54 1.57 -0.10
CA GLU A 35 23.40 2.75 -0.26
C GLU A 35 24.04 3.16 1.06
N GLN A 36 23.25 3.23 2.14
CA GLN A 36 23.75 3.54 3.49
C GLN A 36 24.70 2.49 4.04
N ALA A 37 24.50 1.22 3.66
CA ALA A 37 25.39 0.12 4.03
C ALA A 37 26.66 0.04 3.16
N GLY A 38 26.78 0.86 2.11
CA GLY A 38 27.90 0.80 1.16
C GLY A 38 27.93 -0.50 0.35
N LEU A 39 26.77 -1.13 0.14
CA LEU A 39 26.64 -2.41 -0.53
C LEU A 39 26.22 -2.24 -2.00
N ALA A 40 26.91 -2.95 -2.89
CA ALA A 40 26.57 -2.96 -4.31
C ALA A 40 25.38 -3.88 -4.66
N LEU A 41 25.03 -4.82 -3.78
CA LEU A 41 23.97 -5.80 -3.98
C LEU A 41 23.35 -6.20 -2.64
N GLY A 42 22.03 -6.35 -2.61
CA GLY A 42 21.28 -6.94 -1.50
C GLY A 42 20.58 -8.23 -1.94
N VAL A 43 20.63 -9.27 -1.10
CA VAL A 43 19.83 -10.50 -1.28
C VAL A 43 18.54 -10.32 -0.48
N VAL A 44 17.40 -10.34 -1.17
CA VAL A 44 16.09 -10.19 -0.52
C VAL A 44 15.69 -11.52 0.12
N GLU A 45 15.55 -11.53 1.45
CA GLU A 45 15.14 -12.73 2.20
C GLU A 45 13.61 -12.86 2.29
N ALA A 46 12.89 -11.73 2.34
CA ALA A 46 11.44 -11.69 2.47
C ALA A 46 10.85 -10.39 1.89
N ILE A 47 9.56 -10.44 1.55
CA ILE A 47 8.77 -9.27 1.12
C ILE A 47 7.76 -8.95 2.21
N ASN A 48 7.72 -7.69 2.66
CA ASN A 48 6.78 -7.26 3.69
C ASN A 48 5.32 -7.41 3.22
N GLY A 49 4.48 -7.98 4.09
CA GLY A 49 3.05 -8.05 3.83
C GLY A 49 2.39 -6.66 3.87
N ALA A 50 1.66 -6.31 2.81
CA ALA A 50 0.91 -5.05 2.74
C ALA A 50 -0.57 -5.27 3.07
N ARG A 51 -1.15 -4.39 3.90
CA ARG A 51 -2.60 -4.34 4.14
C ARG A 51 -3.13 -2.95 3.78
N ARG A 52 -4.23 -2.92 3.04
CA ARG A 52 -4.96 -1.68 2.72
C ARG A 52 -6.28 -1.70 3.47
N LEU A 53 -6.57 -0.64 4.20
CA LEU A 53 -7.77 -0.51 5.02
C LEU A 53 -8.59 0.69 4.55
N ASN A 54 -9.90 0.49 4.43
CA ASN A 54 -10.86 1.57 4.20
C ASN A 54 -11.54 1.89 5.53
N CYS A 55 -11.31 3.11 6.04
CA CYS A 55 -11.90 3.57 7.30
C CYS A 55 -12.97 4.62 7.02
N ARG A 56 -14.15 4.49 7.65
CA ARG A 56 -15.23 5.47 7.60
C ARG A 56 -15.46 6.03 9.00
N PHE A 57 -15.36 7.36 9.13
CA PHE A 57 -15.69 8.08 10.36
C PHE A 57 -17.00 8.84 10.13
N THR A 58 -17.98 8.61 11.00
CA THR A 58 -19.28 9.28 10.94
C THR A 58 -19.36 10.30 12.08
N GLY A 59 -19.71 11.53 11.73
CA GLY A 59 -19.91 12.63 12.68
C GLY A 59 -21.28 13.27 12.46
N GLU A 60 -21.49 14.40 13.12
CA GLU A 60 -22.72 15.18 13.05
C GLU A 60 -22.40 16.59 12.54
N ALA A 61 -23.12 17.06 11.53
CA ALA A 61 -22.94 18.40 11.00
C ALA A 61 -23.52 19.44 11.98
N GLY A 62 -22.72 20.46 12.31
CA GLY A 62 -23.13 21.55 13.17
C GLY A 62 -22.40 22.84 12.79
N HIS A 63 -23.02 23.98 13.06
CA HIS A 63 -22.40 25.26 12.73
C HIS A 63 -21.17 25.51 13.61
N ALA A 64 -20.02 25.75 12.96
CA ALA A 64 -18.72 25.80 13.61
C ALA A 64 -18.58 26.91 14.66
N GLY A 65 -19.42 27.95 14.61
CA GLY A 65 -19.43 29.05 15.58
C GLY A 65 -20.39 28.88 16.76
N THR A 66 -21.41 28.01 16.67
CA THR A 66 -22.51 27.96 17.67
C THR A 66 -22.60 26.65 18.43
N VAL A 67 -21.99 25.57 17.94
CA VAL A 67 -21.93 24.31 18.69
C VAL A 67 -20.74 24.35 19.66
N PRO A 68 -20.97 24.33 20.99
CA PRO A 68 -19.90 24.26 21.97
C PRO A 68 -19.03 23.01 21.77
N MET A 69 -17.73 23.09 22.05
CA MET A 69 -16.78 21.99 21.80
C MET A 69 -17.20 20.66 22.45
N LEU A 70 -17.78 20.72 23.66
CA LEU A 70 -18.27 19.54 24.41
C LEU A 70 -19.43 18.80 23.72
N HIS A 71 -20.12 19.45 22.78
CA HIS A 71 -21.28 18.88 22.09
C HIS A 71 -20.99 18.47 20.64
N ARG A 72 -19.74 18.61 20.17
CA ARG A 72 -19.38 18.28 18.78
C ARG A 72 -19.12 16.77 18.60
N LYS A 73 -19.63 16.21 17.51
CA LYS A 73 -19.26 14.88 16.99
C LYS A 73 -18.50 15.04 15.67
N ASP A 74 -17.23 15.46 15.78
CA ASP A 74 -16.39 15.78 14.62
C ASP A 74 -15.69 14.52 14.07
N ALA A 75 -16.04 14.12 12.84
CA ALA A 75 -15.46 12.96 12.16
C ALA A 75 -13.96 13.11 11.85
N LEU A 76 -13.49 14.33 11.59
CA LEU A 76 -12.08 14.61 11.29
C LEU A 76 -11.23 14.54 12.58
N ALA A 77 -11.76 15.04 13.70
CA ALA A 77 -11.13 14.89 15.00
C ALA A 77 -11.00 13.41 15.40
N ALA A 78 -12.04 12.60 15.14
CA ALA A 78 -12.00 11.14 15.34
C ALA A 78 -10.93 10.46 14.45
N ARG A 79 -10.82 10.86 13.17
CA ARG A 79 -9.78 10.36 12.25
C ARG A 79 -8.37 10.59 12.79
N ARG A 80 -8.10 11.80 13.31
CA ARG A 80 -6.77 12.18 13.81
C ARG A 80 -6.28 11.27 14.92
N ASN A 81 -7.17 10.91 15.85
CA ASN A 81 -6.79 10.14 17.04
C ASN A 81 -6.63 8.63 16.75
N GLY A 82 -7.17 8.11 15.64
CA GLY A 82 -7.07 6.69 15.27
C GLY A 82 -5.95 6.33 14.29
N TRP A 83 -5.32 7.31 13.65
CA TRP A 83 -4.41 7.06 12.50
C TRP A 83 -2.92 6.93 12.88
N CYS A 84 -2.50 7.49 14.02
CA CYS A 84 -1.08 7.70 14.34
C CYS A 84 -0.29 6.45 14.79
N ARG A 85 -0.73 5.23 14.49
CA ARG A 85 -0.09 3.98 14.99
C ARG A 85 0.23 2.92 13.94
N TRP A 86 0.22 3.28 12.65
CA TRP A 86 0.37 2.35 11.52
C TRP A 86 1.56 2.62 10.60
N LYS A 87 2.62 3.26 11.10
CA LYS A 87 3.95 3.16 10.48
C LYS A 87 4.76 2.12 11.24
N THR A 88 4.74 0.89 10.73
CA THR A 88 5.86 -0.06 10.87
C THR A 88 6.66 0.00 9.59
#